data_AF-A0A950EL56-F1
#
_entry.id   AF-A0A950EL56-F1
#
_cell.length_a   1.000
_cell.length_b   1.000
_cell.length_c   1.000
_cell.angle_alpha   90.00
_cell.angle_beta   90.00
_cell.angle_gamma   90.00
#
_symmetry.space_group_name_H-M   'P 1'
#
loop_
_entity.id
_entity.type
_entity.pdbx_description
1 polymer ?
#
loop_
_entity_poly.entity_id
_entity_poly.type
_entity_poly.pdbx_seq_one_letter_code
_entity_poly.pdbx_strand_id
1 'polypeptide(L)'
;MVLDPFTLLVLSAAMAAASALYLAAEWSSVRERSLLLWSAGFAIIAVGSVLALLRSSGYVLFGIWFANGLLIAAHWLFLAGVAGFMRVRLPHTWWLLAVVWLAMLFLPDGPWWSKAMLGIQSLLIAVTTLRAGLLLRPHGGALSVGAAQLRFVL
;
A
#
# COMPACT_ATOMS: atom_id res chain seq x y z
N MET A 1 11.57 26.87 -2.14
CA MET A 1 12.25 26.06 -1.11
C MET A 1 12.06 24.60 -1.49
N VAL A 2 13.14 23.88 -1.84
CA VAL A 2 13.06 22.44 -2.14
C VAL A 2 12.93 21.72 -0.81
N LEU A 3 11.84 20.97 -0.62
CA LEU A 3 11.69 20.09 0.54
C LEU A 3 12.76 19.00 0.45
N ASP A 4 13.59 18.88 1.49
CA ASP A 4 14.58 17.83 1.56
C ASP A 4 13.92 16.44 1.73
N PRO A 5 14.59 15.34 1.34
CA PRO A 5 14.02 13.99 1.39
C PRO A 5 13.60 13.53 2.78
N PHE A 6 14.25 14.04 3.84
CA PHE A 6 13.91 13.71 5.21
C PHE A 6 12.56 14.33 5.58
N THR A 7 12.36 15.62 5.28
CA THR A 7 11.09 16.31 5.48
C THR A 7 9.94 15.62 4.73
N LEU A 8 10.17 15.18 3.49
CA LEU A 8 9.17 14.43 2.71
C LEU A 8 8.78 13.09 3.37
N LEU A 9 9.75 12.36 3.92
CA LEU A 9 9.50 11.09 4.63
C LEU A 9 8.70 11.31 5.92
N VAL A 10 9.04 12.34 6.70
CA VAL A 10 8.33 12.68 7.93
C VAL A 10 6.89 13.08 7.64
N LEU A 11 6.66 13.93 6.63
CA LEU A 11 5.31 14.31 6.21
C LEU A 11 4.51 13.11 5.70
N SER A 12 5.13 12.22 4.94
CA SER A 12 4.49 10.99 4.47
C SER A 12 4.09 10.07 5.63
N ALA A 13 4.96 9.90 6.62
CA ALA A 13 4.68 9.12 7.81
C ALA A 13 3.51 9.72 8.61
N ALA A 14 3.50 11.04 8.80
CA ALA A 14 2.43 11.74 9.52
C ALA A 14 1.08 11.62 8.81
N MET A 15 1.04 11.85 7.50
CA MET A 15 -0.17 11.72 6.68
C MET A 15 -0.70 10.29 6.68
N ALA A 16 0.18 9.30 6.58
CA ALA A 16 -0.18 7.89 6.62
C ALA A 16 -0.72 7.49 8.01
N ALA A 17 -0.08 7.94 9.09
CA ALA A 17 -0.54 7.69 10.46
C ALA A 17 -1.93 8.30 10.71
N ALA A 18 -2.13 9.56 10.30
CA ALA A 18 -3.44 10.22 10.41
C ALA A 18 -4.53 9.46 9.64
N SER A 19 -4.23 9.04 8.41
CA SER A 19 -5.16 8.25 7.59
C SER A 19 -5.48 6.89 8.21
N ALA A 20 -4.48 6.23 8.79
CA ALA A 20 -4.65 4.95 9.48
C ALA A 20 -5.57 5.08 10.69
N LEU A 21 -5.35 6.10 11.52
CA LEU A 21 -6.14 6.38 12.71
C LEU A 21 -7.59 6.73 12.35
N TYR A 22 -7.79 7.56 11.33
CA TYR A 22 -9.12 7.91 10.85
C TYR A 22 -9.90 6.66 10.41
N LEU A 23 -9.30 5.81 9.58
CA LEU A 23 -9.94 4.57 9.11
C LEU A 23 -10.16 3.56 10.24
N ALA A 24 -9.28 3.51 11.24
CA ALA A 24 -9.46 2.66 12.41
C ALA A 24 -10.63 3.13 13.28
N ALA A 25 -10.77 4.45 13.46
CA ALA A 25 -11.90 5.05 14.14
C ALA A 25 -13.22 4.75 13.40
N GLU A 26 -13.24 4.93 12.08
CA GLU A 26 -14.41 4.63 11.25
C GLU A 26 -14.78 3.14 11.29
N TRP A 27 -13.76 2.27 11.28
CA TRP A 27 -13.97 0.84 11.44
C TRP A 27 -14.58 0.49 12.80
N SER A 28 -14.23 1.19 13.89
CA SER A 28 -14.82 0.91 15.21
C SER A 28 -16.34 1.13 15.22
N SER A 29 -16.83 2.04 14.38
CA SER A 29 -18.26 2.35 14.20
C SER A 29 -18.94 1.39 13.21
N VAL A 30 -18.37 1.22 12.00
CA VAL A 30 -19.03 0.51 10.89
C VAL A 30 -18.71 -1.00 10.87
N ARG A 31 -17.60 -1.41 11.47
CA ARG A 31 -17.07 -2.79 11.56
C ARG A 31 -16.82 -3.51 10.22
N GLU A 32 -16.67 -2.77 9.12
CA GLU A 32 -16.36 -3.33 7.82
C GLU A 32 -14.89 -3.77 7.69
N ARG A 33 -14.65 -5.00 7.22
CA ARG A 33 -13.30 -5.58 7.14
C ARG A 33 -12.38 -4.85 6.14
N SER A 34 -12.94 -4.22 5.12
CA SER A 34 -12.16 -3.48 4.13
C SER A 34 -11.49 -2.24 4.72
N LEU A 35 -12.17 -1.56 5.66
CA LEU A 35 -11.63 -0.39 6.37
C LEU A 35 -10.41 -0.77 7.22
N LEU A 36 -10.45 -1.92 7.89
CA LEU A 36 -9.29 -2.46 8.62
C LEU A 36 -8.10 -2.69 7.72
N LEU A 37 -8.31 -3.33 6.56
CA LEU A 37 -7.22 -3.64 5.63
C LEU A 37 -6.58 -2.36 5.10
N TRP A 38 -7.38 -1.34 4.79
CA TRP A 38 -6.86 -0.03 4.37
C TRP A 38 -6.14 0.70 5.50
N SER A 39 -6.71 0.70 6.71
CA SER A 39 -6.06 1.27 7.90
C SER A 39 -4.70 0.60 8.16
N ALA A 40 -4.64 -0.73 8.10
CA ALA A 40 -3.41 -1.49 8.23
C ALA A 40 -2.40 -1.15 7.11
N GLY A 41 -2.85 -0.97 5.87
CA GLY A 41 -2.01 -0.52 4.76
C GLY A 41 -1.36 0.84 5.05
N PHE A 42 -2.13 1.81 5.53
CA PHE A 42 -1.61 3.11 5.92
C PHE A 42 -0.67 3.05 7.14
N ALA A 43 -0.97 2.21 8.13
CA ALA A 43 -0.10 2.00 9.28
C ALA A 43 1.26 1.42 8.84
N ILE A 44 1.26 0.45 7.92
CA ILE A 44 2.49 -0.10 7.35
C ILE A 44 3.28 0.96 6.59
N ILE A 45 2.63 1.85 5.83
CA ILE A 45 3.31 2.97 5.17
C ILE A 45 3.96 3.88 6.21
N ALA A 46 3.25 4.25 7.28
CA ALA A 46 3.81 5.10 8.34
C ALA A 46 5.07 4.47 8.96
N VAL A 47 5.00 3.19 9.34
CA VAL A 47 6.13 2.44 9.88
C VAL A 47 7.27 2.34 8.86
N GLY A 48 6.96 2.04 7.60
CA GLY A 48 7.93 1.95 6.51
C GLY A 48 8.64 3.28 6.24
N SER A 49 7.92 4.40 6.28
CA SER A 49 8.51 5.74 6.14
C SER A 49 9.44 6.09 7.30
N VAL A 50 9.09 5.72 8.53
CA VAL A 50 9.98 5.88 9.69
C VAL A 50 11.21 4.99 9.56
N LEU A 51 11.05 3.73 9.14
CA LEU A 51 12.17 2.81 8.94
C LEU A 51 13.10 3.25 7.81
N ALA A 52 12.55 3.87 6.76
CA ALA A 52 13.36 4.43 5.68
C ALA A 52 14.32 5.54 6.15
N LEU A 53 14.04 6.19 7.29
CA LEU A 53 14.96 7.13 7.91
C LEU A 53 16.25 6.45 8.38
N LEU A 54 16.21 5.18 8.82
CA LEU A 54 17.40 4.45 9.26
C LEU A 54 18.43 4.25 8.13
N ARG A 55 18.03 4.44 6.86
CA ARG A 55 18.97 4.43 5.73
C ARG A 55 20.05 5.52 5.87
N SER A 56 19.72 6.67 6.48
CA SER A 56 20.68 7.75 6.69
C SER A 56 21.66 7.45 7.83
N SER A 57 21.31 6.49 8.71
CA SER A 57 22.13 6.03 9.83
C SER A 57 23.04 4.83 9.49
N GLY A 58 23.10 4.40 8.22
CA GLY A 58 23.97 3.32 7.76
C GLY A 58 23.33 1.91 7.75
N TYR A 59 22.08 1.76 8.21
CA TYR A 59 21.36 0.48 8.18
C TYR A 59 20.66 0.27 6.82
N VAL A 60 21.44 0.08 5.76
CA VAL A 60 20.95 0.00 4.38
C VAL A 60 19.96 -1.16 4.16
N LEU A 61 20.21 -2.33 4.77
CA LEU A 61 19.33 -3.50 4.62
C LEU A 61 17.92 -3.23 5.18
N PHE A 62 17.83 -2.71 6.40
CA PHE A 62 16.53 -2.41 7.04
C PHE A 62 15.89 -1.13 6.48
N GLY A 63 16.69 -0.10 6.22
CA GLY A 63 16.21 1.19 5.73
C GLY A 63 15.81 1.18 4.25
N ILE A 64 16.31 0.23 3.44
CA ILE A 64 15.97 0.12 2.03
C ILE A 64 15.15 -1.14 1.76
N TRP A 65 15.70 -2.33 1.96
CA TRP A 65 15.02 -3.57 1.56
C TRP A 65 13.74 -3.81 2.36
N PHE A 66 13.80 -3.68 3.69
CA PHE A 66 12.64 -3.92 4.54
C PHE A 66 11.57 -2.83 4.40
N ALA A 67 11.97 -1.55 4.35
CA ALA A 67 11.07 -0.45 4.07
C ALA A 67 10.36 -0.59 2.70
N ASN A 68 11.09 -1.03 1.68
CA ASN A 68 10.54 -1.33 0.36
C ASN A 68 9.56 -2.51 0.39
N GLY A 69 9.84 -3.54 1.20
CA GLY A 69 8.93 -4.67 1.42
C GLY A 69 7.62 -4.26 2.09
N LEU A 70 7.71 -3.42 3.12
CA LEU A 70 6.54 -2.84 3.78
C LEU A 70 5.68 -2.06 2.78
N LEU A 71 6.29 -1.31 1.87
CA LEU A 71 5.56 -0.60 0.83
C LEU A 71 4.77 -1.57 -0.08
N ILE A 72 5.35 -2.70 -0.50
CA ILE A 72 4.62 -3.72 -1.26
C ILE A 72 3.47 -4.31 -0.43
N ALA A 73 3.72 -4.64 0.83
CA ALA A 73 2.72 -5.20 1.74
C ALA A 73 1.53 -4.24 1.94
N ALA A 74 1.80 -2.94 2.07
CA ALA A 74 0.76 -1.92 2.15
C ALA A 74 -0.13 -1.89 0.90
N HIS A 75 0.47 -1.93 -0.30
CA HIS A 75 -0.29 -1.96 -1.55
C HIS A 75 -1.08 -3.25 -1.74
N TRP A 76 -0.53 -4.37 -1.27
CA TRP A 76 -1.26 -5.63 -1.24
C TRP A 76 -2.48 -5.57 -0.30
N LEU A 77 -2.34 -4.95 0.89
CA LEU A 77 -3.45 -4.71 1.81
C LEU A 77 -4.52 -3.79 1.19
N PHE A 78 -4.12 -2.76 0.44
CA PHE A 78 -5.08 -1.94 -0.29
C PHE A 78 -5.87 -2.74 -1.31
N LEU A 79 -5.19 -3.57 -2.11
CA LEU A 79 -5.84 -4.47 -3.05
C LEU A 79 -6.76 -5.48 -2.34
N ALA A 80 -6.33 -6.04 -1.21
CA ALA A 80 -7.14 -6.96 -0.40
C ALA A 80 -8.39 -6.26 0.17
N GLY A 81 -8.27 -5.02 0.63
CA GLY A 81 -9.40 -4.22 1.09
C GLY A 81 -10.37 -3.89 -0.04
N VAL A 82 -9.88 -3.56 -1.24
CA VAL A 82 -10.72 -3.36 -2.44
C VAL A 82 -11.43 -4.65 -2.83
N ALA A 83 -10.73 -5.79 -2.85
CA ALA A 83 -11.33 -7.07 -3.15
C ALA A 83 -12.40 -7.48 -2.12
N GLY A 84 -12.15 -7.21 -0.83
CA GLY A 84 -13.13 -7.40 0.24
C GLY A 84 -14.38 -6.53 0.06
N PHE A 85 -14.19 -5.25 -0.29
CA PHE A 85 -15.27 -4.31 -0.55
C PHE A 85 -16.12 -4.72 -1.77
N MET A 86 -15.47 -5.17 -2.85
CA MET A 86 -16.14 -5.66 -4.06
C MET A 86 -16.61 -7.12 -3.96
N ARG A 87 -16.40 -7.80 -2.82
CA ARG A 87 -16.68 -9.23 -2.60
C ARG A 87 -16.05 -10.17 -3.64
N VAL A 88 -14.91 -9.78 -4.20
CA VAL A 88 -14.15 -10.58 -5.19
C VAL A 88 -13.08 -11.40 -4.47
N ARG A 89 -12.91 -12.67 -4.84
CA ARG A 89 -11.81 -13.50 -4.32
C ARG A 89 -10.52 -13.19 -5.09
N LEU A 90 -9.47 -12.86 -4.37
CA LEU A 90 -8.13 -12.74 -4.94
C LEU A 90 -7.55 -14.13 -5.20
N PRO A 91 -7.03 -14.43 -6.40
CA PRO A 91 -6.37 -15.69 -6.68
C PRO A 91 -5.09 -15.85 -5.85
N HIS A 92 -4.69 -17.09 -5.59
CA HIS A 92 -3.47 -17.39 -4.83
C HIS A 92 -2.19 -16.87 -5.53
N THR A 93 -2.26 -16.61 -6.84
CA THR A 93 -1.23 -15.95 -7.66
C THR A 93 -0.70 -14.64 -7.05
N TRP A 94 -1.47 -13.94 -6.22
CA TRP A 94 -0.99 -12.73 -5.53
C TRP A 94 0.12 -12.99 -4.51
N TRP A 95 0.31 -14.23 -4.05
CA TRP A 95 1.48 -14.61 -3.25
C TRP A 95 2.79 -14.54 -4.03
N LEU A 96 2.74 -14.52 -5.37
CA LEU A 96 3.93 -14.27 -6.20
C LEU A 96 4.57 -12.92 -5.87
N LEU A 97 3.83 -11.92 -5.38
CA LEU A 97 4.42 -10.66 -4.94
C LEU A 97 5.43 -10.87 -3.80
N ALA A 98 5.08 -11.70 -2.81
CA ALA A 98 5.96 -12.03 -1.71
C ALA A 98 7.17 -12.85 -2.19
N VAL A 99 6.94 -13.79 -3.12
CA VAL A 99 8.01 -14.59 -3.72
C VAL A 99 8.99 -13.70 -4.50
N VAL A 100 8.49 -12.78 -5.33
CA VAL A 100 9.35 -11.85 -6.08
C VAL A 100 10.11 -10.93 -5.13
N TRP A 101 9.46 -10.41 -4.08
CA TRP A 101 10.13 -9.58 -3.08
C TRP A 101 11.25 -10.33 -2.34
N LEU A 102 11.03 -11.59 -1.95
CA LEU A 102 12.08 -12.44 -1.36
C LEU A 102 13.18 -12.76 -2.37
N ALA A 103 12.82 -13.01 -3.64
CA ALA A 103 13.77 -13.29 -4.70
C ALA A 103 14.74 -12.11 -4.93
N MET A 104 14.32 -10.86 -4.68
CA MET A 104 15.19 -9.68 -4.76
C MET A 104 16.36 -9.71 -3.77
N LEU A 105 16.29 -10.50 -2.69
CA LEU A 105 17.42 -10.69 -1.76
C LEU A 105 18.58 -11.48 -2.40
N PHE A 106 18.28 -12.31 -3.40
CA PHE A 106 19.30 -13.07 -4.14
C PHE A 106 19.94 -12.28 -5.29
N LEU A 107 19.55 -11.01 -5.47
CA LEU A 107 20.08 -10.19 -6.54
C LEU A 107 21.56 -9.86 -6.24
N PRO A 108 22.50 -10.10 -7.18
CA PRO A 108 23.92 -9.88 -6.94
C PRO A 108 24.21 -8.44 -6.52
N ASP A 109 25.04 -8.27 -5.48
CA ASP A 109 25.52 -6.96 -5.05
C ASP A 109 26.34 -6.31 -6.17
N GLY A 110 25.77 -5.31 -6.82
CA GLY A 110 26.41 -4.62 -7.94
C GLY A 110 25.83 -3.24 -8.22
N PRO A 111 26.45 -2.45 -9.11
CA PRO A 111 26.03 -1.07 -9.42
C PRO A 111 24.59 -0.95 -9.95
N TRP A 112 24.05 -2.06 -10.46
CA TRP A 112 22.71 -2.17 -11.03
C TRP A 112 21.65 -2.56 -10.00
N TRP A 113 22.04 -2.97 -8.78
CA TRP A 113 21.13 -3.45 -7.73
C TRP A 113 20.04 -2.43 -7.40
N SER A 114 20.40 -1.16 -7.17
CA SER A 114 19.41 -0.11 -6.87
C SER A 114 18.46 0.17 -8.03
N LYS A 115 18.92 0.07 -9.29
CA LYS A 115 18.07 0.28 -10.48
C LYS A 115 17.10 -0.86 -10.69
N ALA A 116 17.58 -2.10 -10.55
CA ALA A 116 16.75 -3.30 -10.63
C ALA A 116 15.72 -3.33 -9.49
N MET A 117 16.14 -3.00 -8.26
CA MET A 117 15.26 -2.89 -7.10
C MET A 117 14.16 -1.86 -7.36
N LEU A 118 14.51 -0.66 -7.82
CA LEU A 118 13.53 0.37 -8.17
C LEU A 118 12.55 -0.11 -9.24
N GLY A 119 13.05 -0.66 -10.34
CA GLY A 119 12.21 -1.11 -11.46
C GLY A 119 11.22 -2.21 -11.07
N ILE A 120 11.68 -3.23 -10.34
CA ILE A 120 10.83 -4.32 -9.88
C ILE A 120 9.81 -3.81 -8.85
N GLN A 121 10.24 -3.01 -7.86
CA GLN A 121 9.32 -2.42 -6.87
C GLN A 121 8.23 -1.58 -7.54
N SER A 122 8.60 -0.70 -8.47
CA SER A 122 7.66 0.12 -9.23
C SER A 122 6.67 -0.72 -10.02
N LEU A 123 7.12 -1.82 -10.64
CA LEU A 123 6.24 -2.71 -11.39
C LEU A 123 5.25 -3.44 -10.48
N LEU A 124 5.71 -3.96 -9.34
CA LEU A 124 4.84 -4.64 -8.35
C LEU A 124 3.75 -3.68 -7.83
N ILE A 125 4.14 -2.45 -7.49
CA ILE A 125 3.22 -1.40 -7.06
C ILE A 125 2.27 -1.01 -8.21
N ALA A 126 2.77 -0.85 -9.43
CA ALA A 126 1.93 -0.50 -10.59
C ALA A 126 0.88 -1.59 -10.87
N VAL A 127 1.24 -2.88 -10.81
CA VAL A 127 0.32 -3.99 -11.04
C VAL A 127 -0.76 -4.05 -9.96
N THR A 128 -0.39 -3.90 -8.67
CA THR A 128 -1.35 -3.91 -7.56
C THR A 128 -2.32 -2.73 -7.63
N THR A 129 -1.81 -1.52 -7.87
CA THR A 129 -2.62 -0.29 -7.97
C THR A 129 -3.52 -0.29 -9.19
N LEU A 130 -3.02 -0.69 -10.36
CA LEU A 130 -3.83 -0.80 -11.57
C LEU A 130 -4.94 -1.84 -11.39
N ARG A 131 -4.65 -2.99 -10.77
CA ARG A 131 -5.67 -4.00 -10.49
C ARG A 131 -6.72 -3.48 -9.52
N ALA A 132 -6.32 -2.81 -8.44
CA ALA A 132 -7.24 -2.20 -7.49
C ALA A 132 -8.15 -1.18 -8.20
N GLY A 133 -7.57 -0.31 -9.04
CA GLY A 133 -8.32 0.65 -9.86
C GLY A 133 -9.29 -0.01 -10.84
N LEU A 134 -8.87 -1.08 -11.51
CA LEU A 134 -9.75 -1.86 -12.41
C LEU A 134 -10.92 -2.52 -11.67
N LEU A 135 -10.71 -2.97 -10.43
CA LEU A 135 -11.80 -3.51 -9.59
C LEU A 135 -12.77 -2.44 -9.14
N LEU A 136 -12.28 -1.22 -8.86
CA LEU A 136 -13.11 -0.07 -8.50
C LEU A 136 -13.81 0.57 -9.71
N ARG A 137 -13.36 0.28 -10.93
CA ARG A 137 -13.94 0.85 -12.14
C ARG A 137 -15.41 0.40 -12.25
N PRO A 138 -16.36 1.34 -12.34
CA PRO A 138 -17.77 1.01 -12.51
C PRO A 138 -17.94 0.20 -13.80
N HIS A 139 -18.25 -1.08 -13.68
CA HIS A 139 -18.62 -1.90 -14.82
C HIS A 139 -20.06 -1.50 -15.18
N GLY A 140 -20.20 -0.53 -16.07
CA GLY A 140 -21.45 -0.19 -16.75
C GLY A 140 -22.70 -0.08 -15.86
N GLY A 141 -22.97 1.11 -15.32
CA GLY A 141 -24.35 1.56 -15.04
C GLY A 141 -24.96 1.25 -13.66
N ALA A 142 -24.28 0.55 -12.76
CA ALA A 142 -24.77 0.38 -11.39
C ALA A 142 -23.99 1.26 -10.42
N LEU A 143 -24.63 2.35 -10.02
CA LEU A 143 -24.29 3.19 -8.88
C LEU A 143 -23.85 2.31 -7.70
N SER A 144 -22.64 2.56 -7.20
CA SER A 144 -22.16 2.09 -5.91
C SER A 144 -23.28 2.22 -4.87
N VAL A 145 -23.46 1.21 -4.04
CA VAL A 145 -24.52 1.08 -3.02
C VAL A 145 -24.69 2.36 -2.17
N GLY A 146 -23.67 3.21 -2.05
CA GLY A 146 -23.75 4.52 -1.40
C GLY A 146 -24.59 5.58 -2.14
N ALA A 147 -24.68 5.54 -3.47
CA ALA A 147 -25.52 6.47 -4.23
C ALA A 147 -26.99 6.02 -4.34
N ALA A 148 -27.28 4.74 -4.05
CA ALA A 148 -28.65 4.26 -3.89
C ALA A 148 -29.27 4.72 -2.56
N GLN A 149 -28.47 4.84 -1.49
CA GLN A 149 -28.96 5.37 -0.20
C GLN A 149 -29.31 6.86 -0.25
N LEU A 150 -28.56 7.65 -1.02
CA LEU A 150 -28.86 9.09 -1.21
C LEU A 150 -30.16 9.35 -1.98
N ARG A 151 -30.70 8.35 -2.67
CA ARG A 151 -31.93 8.46 -3.46
C ARG A 151 -33.21 8.12 -2.69
N PHE A 152 -33.09 7.61 -1.45
CA PHE A 152 -34.23 7.37 -0.56
C PHE A 152 -34.41 8.47 0.51
N VAL A 153 -33.49 9.42 0.60
CA VAL A 153 -33.53 10.55 1.55
C VAL A 153 -33.91 11.88 0.88
N LEU A 154 -33.90 11.93 -0.46
CA LEU A 154 -34.42 13.03 -1.28
C LEU A 154 -35.73 12.60 -1.96
#